data_AF-A0A7S0FSC8-F1
#
_entry.id   AF-A0A7S0FSC8-F1
#
_cell.length_a   1.000
_cell.length_b   1.000
_cell.length_c   1.000
_cell.angle_alpha   90.00
_cell.angle_beta   90.00
_cell.angle_gamma   90.00
#
_symmetry.space_group_name_H-M   'P 1'
#
loop_
_entity.id
_entity.type
_entity.pdbx_description
1 polymer ?
#
loop_
_entity_poly.entity_id
_entity_poly.type
_entity_poly.pdbx_seq_one_letter_code
_entity_poly.pdbx_strand_id
1 'polypeptide(L)'
;LGQYEKSRSKRWSQSKPFRPSRSGDKWIFVYRSWARMEEHHGTFSTANAAYARATKTYRNHSVLYLGWAKLHARHGRNDRARFLFKVACDKCGGRSAEPYREFAEFEMSRGDHARAKSILYLGAQQLSEATDVSPKGDELARLYYTWALCEWYLENF
;
A
#
# COMPACT_ATOMS: atom_id res chain seq x y z
N LEU A 1 -31.56 19.39 -31.85
CA LEU A 1 -31.91 19.21 -30.42
C LEU A 1 -31.66 17.78 -29.90
N GLY A 2 -31.92 16.71 -30.67
CA GLY A 2 -31.78 15.32 -30.19
C GLY A 2 -30.36 14.74 -29.99
N GLN A 3 -29.29 15.43 -30.37
CA GLN A 3 -27.91 14.97 -30.11
C GLN A 3 -27.36 15.42 -28.75
N TYR A 4 -27.88 16.52 -28.19
CA TYR A 4 -27.41 17.08 -26.92
C TYR A 4 -27.93 16.28 -25.70
N GLU A 5 -29.14 15.72 -25.80
CA GLU A 5 -29.73 14.88 -24.75
C GLU A 5 -29.09 13.49 -24.66
N LYS A 6 -28.71 12.90 -25.80
CA LYS A 6 -28.02 11.59 -25.84
C LYS A 6 -26.64 11.64 -25.16
N SER A 7 -25.95 12.77 -25.25
CA SER A 7 -24.66 12.99 -24.57
C SER A 7 -24.80 13.17 -23.05
N ARG A 8 -25.90 13.76 -22.56
CA ARG A 8 -26.18 13.86 -21.11
C ARG A 8 -26.51 12.49 -20.52
N SER A 9 -27.33 11.68 -21.20
CA SER A 9 -27.70 10.32 -20.75
C SER A 9 -26.50 9.41 -20.54
N LYS A 10 -25.50 9.45 -21.45
CA LYS A 10 -24.26 8.67 -21.33
C LYS A 10 -23.35 9.09 -20.15
N ARG A 11 -23.49 10.32 -19.64
CA ARG A 11 -22.66 10.83 -18.54
C ARG A 11 -23.09 10.26 -17.18
N TRP A 12 -24.38 10.03 -16.99
CA TRP A 12 -24.95 9.46 -15.76
C TRP A 12 -24.80 7.93 -15.67
N SER A 13 -24.57 7.26 -16.80
CA SER A 13 -24.25 5.83 -16.84
C SER A 13 -22.75 5.55 -16.65
N GLN A 14 -21.88 6.58 -16.72
CA GLN A 14 -20.44 6.47 -16.49
C GLN A 14 -19.95 7.03 -15.15
N SER A 15 -20.84 7.58 -14.30
CA SER A 15 -20.43 7.96 -12.95
C SER A 15 -20.10 6.69 -12.16
N LYS A 16 -18.83 6.58 -11.73
CA LYS A 16 -18.33 5.47 -10.91
C LYS A 16 -19.30 5.26 -9.72
N PRO A 17 -19.66 4.00 -9.39
CA PRO A 17 -20.61 3.74 -8.31
C PRO A 17 -20.10 4.38 -7.02
N PHE A 18 -20.94 5.20 -6.39
CA PHE A 18 -20.66 5.77 -5.08
C PHE A 18 -20.47 4.62 -4.09
N ARG A 19 -19.24 4.41 -3.61
CA ARG A 19 -18.95 3.47 -2.53
C ARG A 19 -19.05 4.25 -1.23
N PRO A 20 -20.14 4.13 -0.45
CA PRO A 20 -20.22 4.80 0.84
C PRO A 20 -19.06 4.33 1.71
N SER A 21 -18.34 5.29 2.31
CA SER A 21 -17.33 4.98 3.32
C SER A 21 -18.02 4.21 4.43
N ARG A 22 -17.65 2.93 4.59
CA ARG A 22 -18.13 2.16 5.73
C ARG A 22 -17.53 2.85 6.94
N SER A 23 -18.32 3.19 7.96
CA SER A 23 -17.81 3.89 9.16
C SER A 23 -16.56 3.25 9.78
N GLY A 24 -16.32 1.95 9.51
CA GLY A 24 -15.07 1.22 9.77
C GLY A 24 -13.80 1.83 9.17
N ASP A 25 -13.87 2.42 7.97
CA ASP A 25 -12.70 2.97 7.26
C ASP A 25 -12.10 4.18 8.00
N LYS A 26 -12.95 4.99 8.65
CA LYS A 26 -12.51 6.13 9.46
C LYS A 26 -11.66 5.69 10.66
N TRP A 27 -12.03 4.57 11.28
CA TRP A 27 -11.28 4.03 12.42
C TRP A 27 -9.86 3.60 12.05
N ILE A 28 -9.64 3.13 10.82
CA ILE A 28 -8.30 2.78 10.34
C ILE A 28 -7.36 3.99 10.39
N PHE A 29 -7.85 5.15 9.94
CA PHE A 29 -7.08 6.38 9.97
C PHE A 29 -6.85 6.85 11.41
N VAL A 30 -7.82 6.69 12.30
CA VAL A 30 -7.66 6.97 13.74
C VAL A 30 -6.54 6.11 14.34
N TYR A 31 -6.57 4.79 14.12
CA TYR A 31 -5.51 3.89 14.61
C TYR A 31 -4.15 4.23 14.00
N ARG A 32 -4.10 4.61 12.71
CA ARG A 32 -2.85 5.02 12.06
C ARG A 32 -2.30 6.30 12.69
N SER A 33 -3.15 7.29 12.95
CA SER A 33 -2.74 8.54 13.60
C SER A 33 -2.33 8.33 15.05
N TRP A 34 -3.07 7.49 15.80
CA TRP A 34 -2.71 7.13 17.17
C TRP A 34 -1.35 6.44 17.22
N ALA A 35 -1.11 5.44 16.39
CA ALA A 35 0.18 4.74 16.38
C ALA A 35 1.36 5.66 16.01
N ARG A 36 1.17 6.63 15.12
CA ARG A 36 2.18 7.66 14.81
C ARG A 36 2.42 8.60 15.98
N MET A 37 1.37 9.03 16.67
CA MET A 37 1.50 9.86 17.87
C MET A 37 2.31 9.11 18.95
N GLU A 38 2.05 7.82 19.15
CA GLU A 38 2.82 6.95 20.04
C GLU A 38 4.27 6.75 19.58
N GLU A 39 4.54 6.74 18.27
CA GLU A 39 5.91 6.69 17.74
C GLU A 39 6.71 7.96 18.08
N HIS A 40 6.05 9.13 18.05
CA HIS A 40 6.69 10.42 18.35
C HIS A 40 6.84 10.72 19.84
N HIS A 41 5.85 10.35 20.65
CA HIS A 41 5.80 10.72 22.07
C HIS A 41 5.91 9.53 23.03
N GLY A 42 5.76 8.32 22.53
CA GLY A 42 5.72 7.09 23.33
C GLY A 42 6.94 6.20 23.08
N THR A 43 6.77 4.90 23.35
CA THR A 43 7.80 3.90 23.12
C THR A 43 7.41 3.01 21.95
N PHE A 44 8.40 2.31 21.37
CA PHE A 44 8.12 1.27 20.37
C PHE A 44 7.03 0.28 20.83
N SER A 45 6.99 -0.06 22.12
CA SER A 45 6.02 -1.00 22.67
C SER A 45 4.59 -0.47 22.58
N THR A 46 4.37 0.81 22.88
CA THR A 46 3.03 1.43 22.84
C THR A 46 2.53 1.55 21.40
N ALA A 47 3.40 2.01 20.48
CA ALA A 47 3.09 2.04 19.04
C ALA A 47 2.79 0.63 18.48
N ASN A 48 3.57 -0.37 18.88
CA ASN A 48 3.36 -1.77 18.49
C ASN A 48 2.04 -2.32 19.03
N ALA A 49 1.66 -1.98 20.27
CA ALA A 49 0.39 -2.38 20.86
C ALA A 49 -0.81 -1.74 20.14
N ALA A 50 -0.70 -0.47 19.73
CA ALA A 50 -1.73 0.22 18.95
C ALA A 50 -1.98 -0.49 17.60
N TYR A 51 -0.93 -0.85 16.86
CA TYR A 51 -1.05 -1.61 15.62
C TYR A 51 -1.55 -3.05 15.84
N ALA A 52 -1.09 -3.73 16.89
CA ALA A 52 -1.58 -5.07 17.23
C ALA A 52 -3.09 -5.07 17.53
N ARG A 53 -3.57 -4.05 18.25
CA ARG A 53 -5.00 -3.86 18.50
C ARG A 53 -5.77 -3.58 17.20
N ALA A 54 -5.27 -2.66 16.38
CA ALA A 54 -5.89 -2.28 15.12
C ALA A 54 -6.00 -3.44 14.13
N THR A 55 -4.96 -4.27 14.01
CA THR A 55 -4.95 -5.43 13.09
C THR A 55 -5.82 -6.57 13.60
N LYS A 56 -6.03 -6.71 14.91
CA LYS A 56 -6.99 -7.67 15.48
C LYS A 56 -8.42 -7.34 15.07
N THR A 57 -8.79 -6.05 15.06
CA THR A 57 -10.14 -5.57 14.69
C THR A 57 -10.32 -5.40 13.17
N TYR A 58 -9.31 -4.93 12.45
CA TYR A 58 -9.37 -4.57 11.03
C TYR A 58 -8.37 -5.38 10.18
N ARG A 59 -8.59 -6.70 10.12
CA ARG A 59 -7.67 -7.69 9.51
C ARG A 59 -7.46 -7.57 7.99
N ASN A 60 -8.35 -6.87 7.30
CA ASN A 60 -8.36 -6.83 5.82
C ASN A 60 -7.74 -5.54 5.24
N HIS A 61 -7.20 -4.66 6.08
CA HIS A 61 -6.70 -3.37 5.63
C HIS A 61 -5.18 -3.34 5.60
N SER A 62 -4.62 -3.39 4.39
CA SER A 62 -3.17 -3.35 4.13
C SER A 62 -2.46 -2.15 4.76
N VAL A 63 -3.13 -1.00 4.84
CA VAL A 63 -2.58 0.26 5.40
C VAL A 63 -2.09 0.09 6.85
N LEU A 64 -2.78 -0.71 7.67
CA LEU A 64 -2.37 -0.94 9.06
C LEU A 64 -1.12 -1.81 9.13
N TYR A 65 -1.06 -2.87 8.33
CA TYR A 65 0.11 -3.74 8.24
C TYR A 65 1.32 -3.00 7.67
N LEU A 66 1.11 -2.12 6.69
CA LEU A 66 2.16 -1.29 6.10
C LEU A 66 2.74 -0.32 7.14
N GLY A 67 1.89 0.41 7.87
CA GLY A 67 2.35 1.28 8.96
C GLY A 67 3.10 0.51 10.04
N TRP A 68 2.60 -0.66 10.40
CA TRP A 68 3.25 -1.52 11.38
C TRP A 68 4.61 -2.04 10.89
N ALA A 69 4.72 -2.43 9.62
CA ALA A 69 5.98 -2.86 9.02
C ALA A 69 7.04 -1.73 9.06
N LYS A 70 6.64 -0.50 8.72
CA LYS A 70 7.51 0.68 8.78
C LYS A 70 8.00 0.97 10.20
N LEU A 71 7.15 0.81 11.21
CA LEU A 71 7.55 0.91 12.62
C LEU A 71 8.66 -0.10 12.94
N HIS A 72 8.46 -1.40 12.62
CA HIS A 72 9.48 -2.43 12.88
C HIS A 72 10.78 -2.17 12.09
N ALA A 73 10.69 -1.69 10.85
CA ALA A 73 11.83 -1.36 10.01
C ALA A 73 12.70 -0.23 10.62
N ARG A 74 12.07 0.84 11.12
CA ARG A 74 12.76 1.95 11.80
C ARG A 74 13.49 1.52 13.07
N HIS A 75 12.94 0.54 13.79
CA HIS A 75 13.55 -0.03 15.00
C HIS A 75 14.49 -1.22 14.72
N GLY A 76 14.88 -1.45 13.47
CA GLY A 76 15.87 -2.48 13.10
C GLY A 76 15.37 -3.93 13.17
N ARG A 77 14.07 -4.15 13.38
CA ARG A 77 13.46 -5.50 13.48
C ARG A 77 13.12 -6.04 12.09
N ASN A 78 14.16 -6.35 11.32
CA ASN A 78 14.06 -6.64 9.89
C ASN A 78 13.16 -7.83 9.55
N ASP A 79 13.31 -8.95 10.26
CA ASP A 79 12.51 -10.15 9.97
C ASP A 79 11.03 -9.92 10.22
N ARG A 80 10.73 -9.14 11.27
CA ARG A 80 9.34 -8.78 11.58
C ARG A 80 8.79 -7.78 10.58
N ALA A 81 9.59 -6.80 10.15
CA ALA A 81 9.22 -5.87 9.10
C ALA A 81 8.89 -6.60 7.79
N ARG A 82 9.76 -7.51 7.34
CA ARG A 82 9.55 -8.35 6.14
C ARG A 82 8.27 -9.14 6.21
N PHE A 83 8.01 -9.80 7.33
CA PHE A 83 6.77 -10.55 7.53
C PHE A 83 5.54 -9.64 7.39
N LEU A 84 5.56 -8.48 8.04
CA LEU A 84 4.44 -7.53 8.00
C LEU A 84 4.24 -6.91 6.61
N PHE A 85 5.32 -6.63 5.87
CA PHE A 85 5.25 -6.17 4.49
C PHE A 85 4.62 -7.20 3.56
N LYS A 86 5.01 -8.48 3.67
CA LYS A 86 4.38 -9.57 2.92
C LYS A 86 2.87 -9.64 3.18
N VAL A 87 2.48 -9.62 4.46
CA VAL A 87 1.06 -9.58 4.84
C VAL A 87 0.36 -8.35 4.26
N ALA A 88 1.01 -7.18 4.24
CA ALA A 88 0.44 -5.98 3.65
C ALA A 88 0.19 -6.12 2.13
N CYS A 89 1.11 -6.76 1.40
CA CYS A 89 0.97 -7.08 -0.02
C CYS A 89 -0.21 -8.05 -0.26
N ASP A 90 -0.28 -9.13 0.51
CA ASP A 90 -1.35 -10.13 0.40
C ASP A 90 -2.74 -9.51 0.67
N LYS A 91 -2.86 -8.66 1.69
CA LYS A 91 -4.12 -7.97 2.02
C LYS A 91 -4.50 -6.89 1.01
N CYS A 92 -3.53 -6.36 0.27
CA CYS A 92 -3.80 -5.36 -0.75
C CYS A 92 -4.57 -5.98 -1.93
N GLY A 93 -4.18 -7.18 -2.36
CA GLY A 93 -4.85 -7.91 -3.45
C GLY A 93 -4.93 -7.08 -4.75
N GLY A 94 -3.81 -6.48 -5.16
CA GLY A 94 -3.71 -5.70 -6.40
C GLY A 94 -4.40 -4.33 -6.39
N ARG A 95 -5.00 -3.90 -5.28
CA ARG A 95 -5.75 -2.61 -5.21
C ARG A 95 -4.88 -1.36 -5.08
N SER A 96 -3.60 -1.52 -4.73
CA SER A 96 -2.65 -0.43 -4.54
C SER A 96 -1.21 -0.90 -4.73
N ALA A 97 -0.40 -0.02 -5.30
CA ALA A 97 1.04 -0.22 -5.46
C ALA A 97 1.83 0.10 -4.19
N GLU A 98 1.24 0.82 -3.23
CA GLU A 98 1.93 1.37 -2.06
C GLU A 98 2.66 0.29 -1.22
N PRO A 99 2.04 -0.86 -0.87
CA PRO A 99 2.73 -1.88 -0.07
C PRO A 99 3.93 -2.51 -0.78
N TYR A 100 3.83 -2.75 -2.09
CA TYR A 100 4.91 -3.33 -2.90
C TYR A 100 6.08 -2.35 -3.03
N ARG A 101 5.78 -1.08 -3.30
CA ARG A 101 6.78 -0.01 -3.43
C ARG A 101 7.59 0.17 -2.14
N GLU A 102 6.89 0.31 -1.02
CA GLU A 102 7.52 0.53 0.29
C GLU A 102 8.31 -0.69 0.76
N PHE A 103 7.88 -1.90 0.40
CA PHE A 103 8.63 -3.11 0.71
C PHE A 103 9.90 -3.22 -0.14
N ALA A 104 9.83 -2.85 -1.43
CA ALA A 104 10.99 -2.80 -2.30
C ALA A 104 12.00 -1.74 -1.83
N GLU A 105 11.56 -0.53 -1.49
CA GLU A 105 12.41 0.51 -0.91
C GLU A 105 13.07 0.05 0.40
N PHE A 106 12.34 -0.69 1.23
CA PHE A 106 12.91 -1.30 2.43
C PHE A 106 14.04 -2.29 2.09
N GLU A 107 13.86 -3.21 1.13
CA GLU A 107 14.92 -4.16 0.75
C GLU A 107 16.09 -3.47 0.06
N MET A 108 15.84 -2.46 -0.78
CA MET A 108 16.90 -1.62 -1.37
C MET A 108 17.73 -0.92 -0.29
N SER A 109 17.09 -0.37 0.75
CA SER A 109 17.81 0.24 1.89
C SER A 109 18.67 -0.75 2.68
N ARG A 110 18.44 -2.06 2.50
CA ARG A 110 19.21 -3.15 3.10
C ARG A 110 20.24 -3.76 2.13
N GLY A 111 20.37 -3.21 0.92
CA GLY A 111 21.27 -3.69 -0.12
C GLY A 111 20.77 -4.91 -0.89
N ASP A 112 19.53 -5.34 -0.68
CA ASP A 112 18.97 -6.51 -1.38
C ASP A 112 18.09 -6.08 -2.56
N HIS A 113 18.76 -5.63 -3.61
CA HIS A 113 18.14 -5.15 -4.83
C HIS A 113 17.47 -6.27 -5.63
N ALA A 114 17.99 -7.50 -5.56
CA ALA A 114 17.41 -8.67 -6.22
C ALA A 114 16.00 -8.97 -5.68
N ARG A 115 15.83 -9.00 -4.35
CA ARG A 115 14.49 -9.18 -3.76
C ARG A 115 13.58 -7.99 -4.06
N ALA A 116 14.09 -6.76 -4.00
CA ALA A 116 13.31 -5.58 -4.33
C ALA A 116 12.71 -5.66 -5.74
N LYS A 117 13.51 -6.07 -6.73
CA LYS A 117 13.05 -6.33 -8.11
C LYS A 117 11.96 -7.39 -8.18
N SER A 118 12.12 -8.52 -7.50
CA SER A 118 11.09 -9.57 -7.46
C SER A 118 9.78 -9.09 -6.85
N ILE A 119 9.84 -8.28 -5.79
CA ILE A 119 8.66 -7.70 -5.12
C ILE A 119 7.93 -6.73 -6.06
N LEU A 120 8.67 -5.86 -6.76
CA LEU A 120 8.11 -4.92 -7.72
C LEU A 120 7.45 -5.65 -8.89
N TYR A 121 8.12 -6.66 -9.45
CA TYR A 121 7.56 -7.49 -10.51
C TYR A 121 6.24 -8.15 -10.08
N LEU A 122 6.21 -8.76 -8.89
CA LEU A 122 4.99 -9.35 -8.32
C LEU A 122 3.87 -8.30 -8.17
N GLY A 123 4.20 -7.12 -7.67
CA GLY A 123 3.25 -6.02 -7.53
C GLY A 123 2.67 -5.59 -8.87
N ALA A 124 3.51 -5.44 -9.91
CA ALA A 124 3.09 -5.09 -11.27
C ALA A 124 2.13 -6.14 -11.85
N GLN A 125 2.46 -7.43 -11.70
CA GLN A 125 1.61 -8.52 -12.14
C GLN A 125 0.23 -8.47 -11.44
N GLN A 126 0.21 -8.38 -10.12
CA GLN A 126 -1.03 -8.33 -9.33
C GLN A 126 -1.88 -7.09 -9.64
N LEU A 127 -1.25 -5.94 -9.87
CA LEU A 127 -1.93 -4.72 -10.30
C LEU A 127 -2.54 -4.86 -11.70
N SER A 128 -1.82 -5.50 -12.63
CA SER A 128 -2.28 -5.74 -13.99
C SER A 128 -3.48 -6.70 -14.04
N GLU A 129 -3.44 -7.76 -13.22
CA GLU A 129 -4.52 -8.74 -13.11
C GLU A 129 -5.78 -8.13 -12.46
N ALA A 130 -5.61 -7.15 -11.56
CA ALA A 130 -6.72 -6.46 -10.88
C ALA A 130 -7.38 -5.33 -11.71
N THR A 131 -6.92 -5.08 -12.95
CA THR A 131 -7.35 -3.94 -13.80
C THR A 131 -8.82 -3.92 -14.21
N ASP A 132 -9.59 -4.98 -13.95
CA ASP A 132 -11.06 -4.97 -14.07
C ASP A 132 -11.70 -3.85 -13.22
N VAL A 133 -11.00 -3.38 -12.17
CA VAL A 133 -11.38 -2.23 -11.37
C VAL A 133 -10.46 -1.05 -11.70
N SER A 134 -10.89 -0.18 -12.64
CA SER A 134 -10.18 1.05 -13.09
C SER A 134 -9.19 1.60 -12.05
N PRO A 135 -7.90 1.23 -12.14
CA PRO A 135 -6.89 1.70 -11.23
C PRO A 135 -6.73 3.21 -11.41
N LYS A 136 -6.28 3.92 -10.36
CA LYS A 136 -5.71 5.25 -10.60
C LYS A 136 -4.48 5.03 -11.48
N GLY A 137 -4.44 5.61 -12.68
CA GLY A 137 -3.34 5.39 -13.65
C GLY A 137 -1.95 5.63 -13.06
N ASP A 138 -1.86 6.41 -12.00
CA ASP A 138 -0.63 6.74 -11.28
C ASP A 138 -0.02 5.55 -10.50
N GLU A 139 -0.79 4.53 -10.11
CA GLU A 139 -0.29 3.46 -9.22
C GLU A 139 0.81 2.63 -9.90
N LEU A 140 0.59 2.25 -11.17
CA LEU A 140 1.56 1.48 -11.94
C LEU A 140 2.79 2.34 -12.29
N ALA A 141 2.59 3.63 -12.60
CA ALA A 141 3.67 4.57 -12.87
C ALA A 141 4.63 4.73 -11.67
N ARG A 142 4.08 4.82 -10.45
CA ARG A 142 4.89 4.87 -9.22
C ARG A 142 5.71 3.61 -9.01
N LEU A 143 5.15 2.45 -9.33
CA LEU A 143 5.84 1.17 -9.20
C LEU A 143 6.99 1.06 -10.22
N TYR A 144 6.75 1.44 -11.47
CA TYR A 144 7.80 1.48 -12.50
C TYR A 144 8.91 2.47 -12.17
N TYR A 145 8.60 3.61 -11.57
CA TYR A 145 9.61 4.55 -11.10
C TYR A 145 10.57 3.90 -10.11
N THR A 146 10.05 3.23 -9.08
CA THR A 146 10.90 2.51 -8.12
C THR A 146 11.63 1.31 -8.71
N TRP A 147 11.05 0.68 -9.74
CA TRP A 147 11.72 -0.39 -10.46
C TRP A 147 12.90 0.13 -11.27
N ALA A 148 12.72 1.21 -12.03
CA ALA A 148 13.80 1.85 -12.76
C ALA A 148 14.96 2.26 -11.84
N LEU A 149 14.65 2.82 -10.66
CA LEU A 149 15.67 3.09 -9.63
C LEU A 149 16.38 1.80 -9.20
N CYS A 150 15.65 0.72 -8.93
CA CYS A 150 16.22 -0.55 -8.53
C CYS A 150 17.15 -1.17 -9.58
N GLU A 151 16.79 -1.12 -10.87
CA GLU A 151 17.67 -1.58 -11.95
C GLU A 151 18.93 -0.72 -12.05
N TRP A 152 18.80 0.60 -11.92
CA TRP A 152 19.96 1.49 -11.91
C TRP A 152 20.95 1.14 -10.78
N TYR A 153 20.47 0.81 -9.59
CA TYR A 153 21.34 0.35 -8.50
C TYR A 153 21.99 -1.02 -8.76
N LEU A 154 21.34 -1.93 -9.51
CA LEU A 154 21.90 -3.24 -9.87
C LEU A 154 22.97 -3.15 -10.98
N GLU A 155 22.87 -2.17 -11.87
CA GLU A 155 23.82 -2.02 -12.98
C GLU A 155 25.08 -1.24 -12.58
N ASN A 156 25.02 -0.44 -11.51
CA ASN A 156 26.10 0.46 -11.10
C ASN A 156 26.89 0.00 -9.86
N PHE A 157 26.57 -1.16 -9.27
CA PHE A 157 27.25 -1.76 -8.10
C PHE A 157 27.35 -3.28 -8.27
#